data_AF-A0A2A3JYF9-F1
#
_entry.id   AF-A0A2A3JYF9-F1
#
_cell.length_a   1.000
_cell.length_b   1.000
_cell.length_c   1.000
_cell.angle_alpha   90.00
_cell.angle_beta   90.00
_cell.angle_gamma   90.00
#
_symmetry.space_group_name_H-M   'P 1'
#
loop_
_entity.id
_entity.type
_entity.pdbx_description
1 polymer ?
#
loop_
_entity_poly.entity_id
_entity_poly.type
_entity_poly.pdbx_seq_one_letter_code
_entity_poly.pdbx_strand_id
1 'polypeptide(L)'
;MSENQLELGWLKAQTVMDLLGSKAQKFLMVNGLPGNATDRDRRAGMTSVLDKVGSLEIVELVSNWDTGSSQKVASDTLATHGQFDAVESRHGSLGTVNAMQAAGHPIVPMGALGENGAGKSTLMTIMSGDNRPSEGVL
;
A
#
# COMPACT_ATOMS: atom_id res chain seq x y z
N MET A 1 0.07 22.00 13.27
CA MET A 1 -0.49 20.88 14.06
C MET A 1 0.12 19.62 13.47
N SER A 2 0.89 18.84 14.23
CA SER A 2 1.48 17.59 13.72
C SER A 2 0.38 16.54 13.61
N GLU A 3 0.25 15.93 12.44
CA GLU A 3 -0.73 14.89 12.13
C GLU A 3 -0.50 13.63 12.99
N ASN A 4 -1.59 13.02 13.49
CA ASN A 4 -1.53 11.82 14.32
C ASN A 4 -1.22 10.58 13.46
N GLN A 5 0.01 10.07 13.57
CA GLN A 5 0.52 8.99 12.73
C GLN A 5 -0.12 7.62 13.04
N LEU A 6 -0.50 7.40 14.29
CA LEU A 6 -1.27 6.21 14.70
C LEU A 6 -2.62 6.20 14.01
N GLU A 7 -3.34 7.32 14.08
CA GLU A 7 -4.67 7.47 13.48
C GLU A 7 -4.62 7.35 11.96
N LEU A 8 -3.59 7.87 11.31
CA LEU A 8 -3.39 7.67 9.87
C LEU A 8 -3.20 6.20 9.49
N GLY A 9 -2.37 5.47 10.25
CA GLY A 9 -2.17 4.04 10.04
C GLY A 9 -3.48 3.27 10.15
N TRP A 10 -4.26 3.57 11.20
CA TRP A 10 -5.58 3.00 11.42
C TRP A 10 -6.53 3.32 10.27
N LEU A 11 -6.64 4.60 9.88
CA LEU A 11 -7.58 5.06 8.85
C LEU A 11 -7.29 4.41 7.49
N LYS A 12 -6.01 4.30 7.12
CA LYS A 12 -5.59 3.63 5.88
C LYS A 12 -6.02 2.16 5.87
N ALA A 13 -5.69 1.42 6.93
CA ALA A 13 -6.03 0.00 7.01
C ALA A 13 -7.55 -0.19 7.02
N GLN A 14 -8.29 0.62 7.80
CA GLN A 14 -9.74 0.54 7.86
C GLN A 14 -10.37 0.81 6.49
N THR A 15 -9.94 1.87 5.79
CA THR A 15 -10.47 2.21 4.45
C THR A 15 -10.24 1.07 3.46
N VAL A 16 -9.05 0.47 3.44
CA VAL A 16 -8.73 -0.64 2.54
C VAL A 16 -9.58 -1.88 2.88
N MET A 17 -9.73 -2.19 4.17
CA MET A 17 -10.55 -3.32 4.61
C MET A 17 -12.05 -3.10 4.35
N ASP A 18 -12.55 -1.88 4.45
CA ASP A 18 -13.94 -1.55 4.13
C ASP A 18 -14.25 -1.74 2.64
N LEU A 19 -13.28 -1.45 1.75
CA LEU A 19 -13.40 -1.68 0.31
C LEU A 19 -13.37 -3.17 -0.05
N LEU A 20 -12.56 -3.96 0.64
CA LEU A 20 -12.39 -5.39 0.36
C LEU A 20 -13.42 -6.28 1.08
N GLY A 21 -13.97 -5.79 2.19
CA GLY A 21 -14.78 -6.58 3.10
C GLY A 21 -14.02 -7.77 3.68
N SER A 22 -14.75 -8.83 4.06
CA SER A 22 -14.19 -10.05 4.65
C SER A 22 -13.48 -10.98 3.65
N LYS A 23 -13.17 -10.51 2.44
CA LYS A 23 -12.63 -11.33 1.34
C LYS A 23 -11.11 -11.28 1.21
N ALA A 24 -10.46 -10.31 1.86
CA ALA A 24 -9.01 -10.18 1.81
C ALA A 24 -8.33 -11.37 2.52
N GLN A 25 -7.43 -12.04 1.81
CA GLN A 25 -6.64 -13.16 2.32
C GLN A 25 -5.16 -12.78 2.44
N LYS A 26 -4.66 -11.85 1.60
CA LYS A 26 -3.26 -11.44 1.62
C LYS A 26 -3.06 -9.94 1.48
N PHE A 27 -2.33 -9.35 2.43
CA PHE A 27 -2.07 -7.91 2.51
C PHE A 27 -0.57 -7.62 2.43
N LEU A 28 -0.17 -6.69 1.56
CA LEU A 28 1.21 -6.20 1.50
C LEU A 28 1.36 -4.87 2.25
N MET A 29 2.22 -4.84 3.27
CA MET A 29 2.56 -3.62 4.01
C MET A 29 3.98 -3.15 3.63
N VAL A 30 4.07 -2.01 2.93
CA VAL A 30 5.33 -1.40 2.49
C VAL A 30 5.78 -0.38 3.52
N ASN A 31 6.67 -0.81 4.43
CA ASN A 31 7.20 0.01 5.50
C ASN A 31 8.29 0.99 5.04
N GLY A 32 8.50 2.02 5.86
CA GLY A 32 9.48 3.07 5.67
C GLY A 32 10.86 2.78 6.22
N LEU A 33 11.43 3.74 6.93
CA LEU A 33 12.73 3.63 7.59
C LEU A 33 12.60 2.86 8.92
N PRO A 34 13.35 1.77 9.13
CA PRO A 34 13.37 1.06 10.40
C PRO A 34 13.79 1.98 11.56
N GLY A 35 13.10 1.90 12.69
CA GLY A 35 13.37 2.72 13.88
C GLY A 35 12.82 4.14 13.82
N ASN A 36 12.21 4.56 12.71
CA ASN A 36 11.55 5.86 12.62
C ASN A 36 10.22 5.88 13.40
N ALA A 37 10.01 6.91 14.24
CA ALA A 37 8.82 7.01 15.09
C ALA A 37 7.51 7.17 14.29
N THR A 38 7.51 7.95 13.21
CA THR A 38 6.37 8.10 12.29
C THR A 38 5.99 6.75 11.68
N ASP A 39 7.00 5.99 11.23
CA ASP A 39 6.78 4.69 10.60
C ASP A 39 6.23 3.66 11.60
N ARG A 40 6.80 3.63 12.81
CA ARG A 40 6.35 2.81 13.92
C ARG A 40 4.89 3.09 14.27
N ASP A 41 4.51 4.35 14.40
CA ASP A 41 3.15 4.73 14.81
C ASP A 41 2.13 4.39 13.73
N ARG A 42 2.45 4.64 12.44
CA ARG A 42 1.62 4.20 11.30
C ARG A 42 1.44 2.69 11.30
N ARG A 43 2.52 1.94 11.48
CA ARG A 43 2.48 0.48 11.56
C ARG A 43 1.57 0.01 12.69
N ALA A 44 1.70 0.57 13.89
CA ALA A 44 0.86 0.22 15.03
C ALA A 44 -0.63 0.51 14.79
N GLY A 45 -0.93 1.65 14.14
CA GLY A 45 -2.29 1.97 13.71
C GLY A 45 -2.85 0.92 12.74
N MET A 46 -2.06 0.52 11.74
CA MET A 46 -2.47 -0.47 10.76
C MET A 46 -2.70 -1.86 11.37
N THR A 47 -1.76 -2.37 12.16
CA THR A 47 -1.88 -3.70 12.75
C THR A 47 -3.08 -3.79 13.70
N SER A 48 -3.44 -2.68 14.37
CA SER A 48 -4.66 -2.62 15.20
C SER A 48 -5.98 -2.87 14.45
N VAL A 49 -5.96 -2.77 13.11
CA VAL A 49 -7.08 -3.13 12.21
C VAL A 49 -6.84 -4.52 11.63
N LEU A 50 -5.67 -4.76 11.03
CA LEU A 50 -5.39 -5.98 10.28
C LEU A 50 -5.37 -7.24 11.16
N ASP A 51 -4.87 -7.13 12.41
CA ASP A 51 -4.80 -8.26 13.35
C ASP A 51 -6.20 -8.75 13.78
N LYS A 52 -7.24 -7.94 13.58
CA LYS A 52 -8.64 -8.35 13.82
C LYS A 52 -9.17 -9.26 12.70
N VAL A 53 -8.49 -9.31 11.56
CA VAL A 53 -8.80 -10.18 10.43
C VAL A 53 -7.99 -11.46 10.59
N GLY A 54 -8.46 -12.39 11.43
CA GLY A 54 -7.68 -13.55 11.88
C GLY A 54 -7.21 -14.53 10.79
N SER A 55 -7.68 -14.39 9.55
CA SER A 55 -7.26 -15.21 8.39
C SER A 55 -6.36 -14.46 7.41
N LEU A 56 -5.99 -13.22 7.69
CA LEU A 56 -5.21 -12.38 6.78
C LEU A 56 -3.72 -12.69 6.89
N GLU A 57 -3.10 -13.11 5.80
CA GLU A 57 -1.64 -13.17 5.67
C GLU A 57 -1.12 -11.74 5.44
N ILE A 58 -0.33 -11.23 6.38
CA ILE A 58 0.32 -9.91 6.26
C ILE A 58 1.79 -10.14 5.88
N VAL A 59 2.18 -9.67 4.70
CA VAL A 59 3.58 -9.65 4.26
C VAL A 59 4.12 -8.24 4.39
N GLU A 60 5.30 -8.13 4.98
CA GLU A 60 5.93 -6.84 5.25
C GLU A 60 7.25 -6.70 4.50
N LEU A 61 7.48 -5.52 3.96
CA LEU A 61 8.78 -5.15 3.42
C LEU A 61 9.18 -3.75 3.88
N VAL A 62 10.45 -3.42 3.71
CA VAL A 62 11.04 -2.12 4.08
C VAL A 62 11.56 -1.46 2.81
N SER A 63 11.08 -0.26 2.49
CA SER A 63 11.43 0.45 1.26
C SER A 63 12.20 1.76 1.48
N ASN A 64 12.53 2.10 2.73
CA ASN A 64 13.28 3.30 3.08
C ASN A 64 12.62 4.62 2.59
N TRP A 65 11.31 4.60 2.34
CA TRP A 65 10.57 5.70 1.71
C TRP A 65 11.09 6.16 0.35
N ASP A 66 11.84 5.31 -0.34
CA ASP A 66 12.41 5.60 -1.66
C ASP A 66 11.65 4.85 -2.75
N THR A 67 11.42 5.50 -3.89
CA THR A 67 10.68 4.92 -5.03
C THR A 67 11.45 3.77 -5.68
N GLY A 68 12.76 3.93 -5.88
CA GLY A 68 13.59 2.89 -6.52
C GLY A 68 13.69 1.65 -5.64
N SER A 69 13.92 1.86 -4.34
CA SER A 69 13.89 0.83 -3.32
C SER A 69 12.53 0.15 -3.29
N SER A 70 11.42 0.90 -3.19
CA SER A 70 10.05 0.36 -3.20
C SER A 70 9.79 -0.54 -4.39
N GLN A 71 10.21 -0.13 -5.59
CA GLN A 71 10.06 -0.95 -6.79
C GLN A 71 10.85 -2.24 -6.69
N LYS A 72 12.13 -2.17 -6.31
CA LYS A 72 12.98 -3.36 -6.18
C LYS A 72 12.41 -4.36 -5.17
N VAL A 73 12.15 -3.93 -3.93
CA VAL A 73 11.69 -4.86 -2.89
C VAL A 73 10.26 -5.35 -3.14
N ALA A 74 9.39 -4.55 -3.74
CA ALA A 74 8.06 -5.03 -4.14
C ALA A 74 8.14 -6.06 -5.27
N SER A 75 9.02 -5.88 -6.26
CA SER A 75 9.25 -6.88 -7.32
C SER A 75 9.74 -8.20 -6.74
N ASP A 76 10.73 -8.16 -5.85
CA ASP A 76 11.25 -9.36 -5.16
C ASP A 76 10.13 -10.06 -4.37
N THR A 77 9.28 -9.28 -3.69
CA THR A 77 8.16 -9.79 -2.88
C THR A 77 7.05 -10.40 -3.73
N LEU A 78 6.68 -9.79 -4.85
CA LEU A 78 5.67 -10.34 -5.78
C LEU A 78 6.16 -11.65 -6.40
N ALA A 79 7.46 -11.76 -6.70
CA ALA A 79 8.04 -12.98 -7.25
C ALA A 79 8.03 -14.15 -6.26
N THR A 80 8.16 -13.88 -4.95
CA THR A 80 8.22 -14.93 -3.92
C THR A 80 6.87 -15.22 -3.26
N HIS A 81 6.01 -14.22 -3.10
CA HIS A 81 4.74 -14.32 -2.39
C HIS A 81 3.50 -14.32 -3.30
N GLY A 82 3.68 -14.06 -4.60
CA GLY A 82 2.61 -14.04 -5.57
C GLY A 82 1.74 -12.79 -5.46
N GLN A 83 0.43 -12.98 -5.61
CA GLN A 83 -0.53 -11.88 -5.68
C GLN A 83 -1.04 -11.47 -4.29
N PHE A 84 -1.29 -10.18 -4.13
CA PHE A 84 -1.91 -9.59 -2.93
C PHE A 84 -3.31 -9.08 -3.24
N ASP A 85 -4.20 -9.12 -2.25
CA ASP A 85 -5.56 -8.57 -2.34
C ASP A 85 -5.62 -7.08 -1.96
N ALA A 86 -4.61 -6.62 -1.22
CA ALA A 86 -4.46 -5.23 -0.82
C ALA A 86 -3.00 -4.84 -0.62
N VAL A 87 -2.71 -3.55 -0.77
CA VAL A 87 -1.37 -2.99 -0.52
C VAL A 87 -1.49 -1.69 0.27
N GLU A 88 -0.64 -1.47 1.27
CA GLU A 88 -0.39 -0.13 1.83
C GLU A 88 1.04 0.26 1.52
N SER A 89 1.22 1.50 1.08
CA SER A 89 2.53 2.06 0.81
C SER A 89 2.59 3.50 1.30
N ARG A 90 3.45 3.74 2.29
CA ARG A 90 3.56 5.03 2.98
C ARG A 90 4.17 6.10 2.09
N HIS A 91 5.26 5.75 1.43
CA HIS A 91 5.98 6.56 0.46
C HIS A 91 6.60 5.62 -0.59
N GLY A 92 6.81 6.10 -1.81
CA GLY A 92 7.35 5.31 -2.90
C GLY A 92 6.30 4.45 -3.61
N SER A 93 5.02 4.79 -3.43
CA SER A 93 3.87 4.04 -3.98
C SER A 93 3.94 3.88 -5.49
N LEU A 94 4.53 4.82 -6.23
CA LEU A 94 4.78 4.68 -7.67
C LEU A 94 5.68 3.47 -7.97
N GLY A 95 6.72 3.25 -7.17
CA GLY A 95 7.61 2.09 -7.33
C GLY A 95 6.87 0.78 -7.07
N THR A 96 6.02 0.74 -6.04
CA THR A 96 5.15 -0.41 -5.76
C THR A 96 4.18 -0.69 -6.91
N VAL A 97 3.53 0.35 -7.45
CA VAL A 97 2.61 0.22 -8.59
C VAL A 97 3.33 -0.28 -9.85
N ASN A 98 4.52 0.26 -10.14
CA ASN A 98 5.35 -0.20 -11.26
C ASN A 98 5.71 -1.68 -11.13
N ALA A 99 6.07 -2.12 -9.92
CA ALA A 99 6.37 -3.53 -9.65
C ALA A 99 5.15 -4.43 -9.87
N MET A 100 3.95 -4.01 -9.43
CA MET A 100 2.71 -4.75 -9.66
C MET A 100 2.41 -4.89 -11.16
N GLN A 101 2.49 -3.79 -11.92
CA GLN A 101 2.28 -3.82 -13.36
C GLN A 101 3.28 -4.73 -14.08
N ALA A 102 4.57 -4.63 -13.74
CA ALA A 102 5.61 -5.46 -14.33
C ALA A 102 5.43 -6.96 -14.02
N ALA A 103 4.86 -7.29 -12.85
CA ALA A 103 4.55 -8.66 -12.47
C ALA A 103 3.23 -9.19 -13.06
N GLY A 104 2.49 -8.38 -13.82
CA GLY A 104 1.13 -8.73 -14.26
C GLY A 104 0.14 -8.87 -13.11
N HIS A 105 0.43 -8.27 -11.96
CA HIS A 105 -0.44 -8.26 -10.79
C HIS A 105 -1.55 -7.21 -10.99
N PRO A 106 -2.83 -7.54 -10.75
CA PRO A 106 -3.91 -6.58 -10.87
C PRO A 106 -3.74 -5.44 -9.87
N ILE A 107 -4.06 -4.22 -10.26
CA ILE A 107 -4.10 -3.11 -9.30
C ILE A 107 -5.26 -3.35 -8.33
N VAL A 108 -4.92 -3.54 -7.05
CA VAL A 108 -5.86 -3.77 -5.95
C VAL A 108 -6.05 -2.51 -5.10
N PRO A 109 -7.03 -2.46 -4.19
CA PRO A 109 -7.16 -1.35 -3.25
C PRO A 109 -5.84 -1.04 -2.54
N MET A 110 -5.40 0.22 -2.66
CA MET A 110 -4.15 0.69 -2.09
C MET A 110 -4.36 1.76 -1.02
N GLY A 111 -3.83 1.52 0.18
CA GLY A 111 -3.66 2.54 1.21
C GLY A 111 -2.50 3.47 0.86
N ALA A 112 -2.67 4.35 -0.12
CA ALA A 112 -1.61 5.24 -0.61
C ALA A 112 -1.82 6.71 -0.17
N LEU A 113 -2.43 6.95 1.00
CA LEU A 113 -2.56 8.31 1.52
C LEU A 113 -1.17 8.81 1.95
N GLY A 114 -0.51 9.61 1.10
CA GLY A 114 0.72 10.31 1.46
C GLY A 114 0.46 11.49 2.40
N GLU A 115 1.52 11.98 3.03
CA GLU A 115 1.61 13.08 4.03
C GLU A 115 0.96 14.42 3.64
N ASN A 116 0.48 14.54 2.39
CA ASN A 116 -0.14 15.76 1.85
C ASN A 116 -1.33 15.48 0.91
N GLY A 117 -1.97 14.30 1.00
CA GLY A 117 -3.10 13.96 0.11
C GLY A 117 -2.71 13.56 -1.32
N ALA A 118 -1.41 13.45 -1.62
CA ALA A 118 -0.93 12.72 -2.80
C ALA A 118 -1.39 11.26 -2.70
N GLY A 119 -2.12 10.79 -3.72
CA GLY A 119 -2.75 9.46 -3.73
C GLY A 119 -4.27 9.46 -3.60
N LYS A 120 -4.90 10.58 -3.15
CA LYS A 120 -6.38 10.72 -3.22
C LYS A 120 -6.87 10.73 -4.66
N SER A 121 -6.20 11.44 -5.56
CA SER A 121 -6.53 11.45 -6.99
C SER A 121 -6.29 10.09 -7.63
N THR A 122 -5.17 9.43 -7.34
CA THR A 122 -4.88 8.07 -7.85
C THR A 122 -5.90 7.04 -7.36
N LEU A 123 -6.28 7.08 -6.08
CA LEU A 123 -7.33 6.22 -5.52
C LEU A 123 -8.69 6.50 -6.17
N MET A 124 -9.06 7.78 -6.38
CA MET A 124 -10.31 8.15 -7.06
C MET A 124 -10.31 7.75 -8.54
N THR A 125 -9.19 7.91 -9.26
CA THR A 125 -9.04 7.49 -10.67
C THR A 125 -9.11 5.97 -10.82
N ILE A 126 -8.55 5.21 -9.88
CA ILE A 126 -8.65 3.74 -9.85
C ILE A 126 -10.08 3.30 -9.50
N MET A 127 -10.74 3.95 -8.55
CA MET A 127 -12.13 3.64 -8.15
C MET A 127 -13.18 4.07 -9.19
N SER A 128 -12.91 5.10 -10.00
CA SER A 128 -13.82 5.56 -11.06
C SER A 128 -13.73 4.74 -12.35
N GLY A 129 -12.84 3.75 -12.43
CA GLY A 129 -12.65 2.92 -13.62
C GLY A 129 -12.08 3.69 -14.83
N ASP A 130 -11.58 4.91 -14.64
CA ASP A 130 -11.11 5.77 -15.73
C ASP A 130 -9.59 5.65 -15.91
N ASN A 131 -9.12 4.41 -16.01
CA ASN A 131 -7.71 4.10 -16.29
C ASN A 131 -7.58 3.64 -17.75
N ARG A 132 -8.02 4.49 -18.69
CA ARG A 132 -7.54 4.39 -20.06
C ARG A 132 -6.11 4.94 -20.07
N PRO A 133 -5.09 4.14 -20.41
CA PRO A 133 -3.73 4.65 -20.51
C PRO A 133 -3.72 5.80 -21.52
N SER A 134 -3.26 6.98 -21.10
CA SER A 134 -2.91 8.03 -22.06
C SER A 134 -1.65 7.58 -22.77
N GLU A 135 -1.79 7.33 -24.07
CA GLU A 135 -0.81 6.84 -25.02
C GLU A 135 0.66 7.19 -24.68
N GLY A 136 1.47 6.15 -24.46
CA GLY A 136 2.91 6.22 -24.68
C GLY A 136 3.15 5.83 -26.13
N VAL A 137 3.58 6.79 -26.96
CA VAL A 137 4.04 6.52 -28.32
C VAL A 137 5.35 5.73 -28.25
N LEU A 138 5.46 4.75 -29.17
CA LEU A 138 6.54 3.77 -29.39
C LEU A 138 7.97 4.28 -29.19
#